data_AF-A0A1U6ZG92-F1
#
_entry.id   AF-A0A1U6ZG92-F1
#
_cell.length_a   1.000
_cell.length_b   1.000
_cell.length_c   1.000
_cell.angle_alpha   90.00
_cell.angle_beta   90.00
_cell.angle_gamma   90.00
#
_symmetry.space_group_name_H-M   'P 1'
#
loop_
_entity.id
_entity.type
_entity.pdbx_description
1 polymer ?
#
loop_
_entity_poly.entity_id
_entity_poly.type
_entity_poly.pdbx_seq_one_letter_code
_entity_poly.pdbx_strand_id
1 'polypeptide(L)'
;MFLTCLIASLLLINPIIANAEVAGLVPCKDSAAFNKRMVNSVKKLKARLAKYEADTPPALALNKQIEKTKTRFATYGRAGLLCGTDGLPHLISDGRWSRAGDFVFPGLLFLYITGWIGWVGRGYLLSVAKTSKPTEKEIILDVPLAVKFMTSGFAWPLAAWQEFSSGQLIASNDDITVSPR
;
A
#
# COMPACT_ATOMS: atom_id res chain seq x y z
N MET A 1 27.15 36.88 -4.06
CA MET A 1 26.51 37.39 -5.28
C MET A 1 26.01 36.29 -6.21
N PHE A 2 26.82 35.26 -6.53
CA PHE A 2 26.36 34.10 -7.31
C PHE A 2 25.26 33.27 -6.60
N LEU A 3 25.43 33.00 -5.30
CA LEU A 3 24.46 32.24 -4.50
C LEU A 3 23.10 32.96 -4.34
N THR A 4 23.14 34.29 -4.21
CA THR A 4 21.93 35.13 -4.11
C THR A 4 21.20 35.22 -5.45
N CYS A 5 21.90 35.21 -6.58
CA CYS A 5 21.28 35.12 -7.91
C CYS A 5 20.64 33.74 -8.17
N LEU A 6 21.26 32.65 -7.72
CA LEU A 6 20.71 31.30 -7.89
C LEU A 6 19.38 31.12 -7.13
N ILE A 7 19.31 31.63 -5.89
CA ILE A 7 18.10 31.61 -5.06
C ILE A 7 17.01 32.50 -5.66
N ALA A 8 17.35 33.68 -6.18
CA ALA A 8 16.41 34.56 -6.87
C ALA A 8 15.87 33.93 -8.18
N SER A 9 16.71 33.19 -8.91
CA SER A 9 16.31 32.49 -10.13
C SER A 9 15.36 31.30 -9.86
N LEU A 10 15.47 30.64 -8.70
CA LEU A 10 14.57 29.57 -8.27
C LEU A 10 13.19 30.09 -7.83
N LEU A 11 13.10 31.32 -7.31
CA LEU A 11 11.85 31.97 -6.89
C LEU A 11 11.00 32.51 -8.05
N LEU A 12 11.57 32.64 -9.25
CA LEU A 12 10.87 33.10 -10.45
C LEU A 12 10.23 31.96 -11.27
N ILE A 13 10.51 30.71 -10.92
CA ILE A 13 9.89 29.54 -11.54
C ILE A 13 8.55 29.31 -10.84
N ASN A 14 7.50 30.02 -11.28
CA ASN A 14 6.13 29.61 -10.95
C ASN A 14 5.88 28.27 -11.64
N PRO A 15 5.75 27.14 -10.93
CA PRO A 15 5.37 25.90 -11.58
C PRO A 15 3.97 26.12 -12.13
N ILE A 16 3.83 26.09 -13.46
CA ILE A 16 2.52 25.93 -14.08
C ILE A 16 1.98 24.62 -13.51
N ILE A 17 0.94 24.70 -12.69
CA ILE A 17 0.22 23.52 -12.20
C ILE A 17 -0.49 22.94 -13.42
N ALA A 18 0.22 22.11 -14.17
CA ALA A 18 -0.36 21.32 -15.23
C ALA A 18 -1.25 20.27 -14.54
N ASN A 19 -2.56 20.53 -14.51
CA ASN A 19 -3.55 19.47 -14.37
C ASN A 19 -3.48 18.63 -15.65
N ALA A 20 -2.52 17.71 -15.71
CA ALA A 20 -2.56 16.67 -16.71
C ALA A 20 -3.82 15.85 -16.43
N GLU A 21 -4.88 16.09 -17.21
CA GLU A 21 -6.01 15.17 -17.32
C GLU A 21 -5.41 13.81 -17.69
N VAL A 22 -5.30 12.94 -16.69
CA VAL A 22 -4.64 11.65 -16.88
C VAL A 22 -5.56 10.80 -17.73
N ALA A 23 -5.16 10.51 -18.96
CA ALA A 23 -5.87 9.60 -19.87
C ALA A 23 -7.37 9.94 -20.09
N GLY A 24 -7.76 11.23 -20.02
CA GLY A 24 -9.16 11.65 -20.19
C GLY A 24 -10.08 11.26 -19.03
N LEU A 25 -9.51 10.97 -17.85
CA LEU A 25 -10.27 10.68 -16.64
C LEU A 25 -10.69 11.97 -15.94
N VAL A 26 -11.91 11.98 -15.39
CA VAL A 26 -12.45 13.12 -14.63
C VAL A 26 -12.50 12.81 -13.14
N PRO A 27 -12.48 13.79 -12.23
CA PRO A 27 -12.68 13.52 -10.81
C PRO A 27 -14.00 12.77 -10.56
N CYS A 28 -13.96 11.70 -9.77
CA CYS A 28 -15.14 10.88 -9.49
C CYS A 28 -16.29 11.66 -8.85
N LYS A 29 -15.99 12.73 -8.11
CA LYS A 29 -16.99 13.66 -7.56
C LYS A 29 -17.82 14.37 -8.64
N ASP A 30 -17.24 14.57 -9.82
CA ASP A 30 -17.85 15.29 -10.95
C ASP A 30 -18.40 14.32 -12.02
N SER A 31 -18.19 13.01 -11.85
CA SER A 31 -18.64 11.99 -12.80
C SER A 31 -20.13 11.64 -12.63
N ALA A 32 -20.92 11.97 -13.65
CA ALA A 32 -22.34 11.60 -13.70
C ALA A 32 -22.55 10.08 -13.69
N ALA A 33 -21.66 9.31 -14.36
CA ALA A 33 -21.71 7.86 -14.39
C ALA A 33 -21.45 7.25 -12.99
N PHE A 34 -20.50 7.81 -12.24
CA PHE A 34 -20.21 7.41 -10.85
C PHE A 34 -21.41 7.67 -9.93
N ASN A 35 -22.03 8.85 -10.01
CA ASN A 35 -23.24 9.16 -9.24
C ASN A 35 -24.42 8.23 -9.61
N LYS A 36 -24.61 7.94 -10.90
CA LYS A 36 -25.63 6.98 -11.36
C LYS A 36 -25.43 5.60 -10.73
N ARG A 37 -24.19 5.12 -10.58
CA ARG A 37 -23.88 3.85 -9.88
C ARG A 37 -24.23 3.89 -8.40
N MET A 38 -23.96 5.01 -7.72
CA MET A 38 -24.36 5.18 -6.32
C MET A 38 -25.88 5.07 -6.17
N VAL A 39 -26.62 5.85 -6.97
CA VAL A 39 -28.09 5.87 -6.94
C VAL A 39 -28.67 4.48 -7.23
N ASN A 40 -28.15 3.79 -8.26
CA ASN A 40 -28.61 2.43 -8.60
C ASN A 40 -28.30 1.41 -7.50
N SER A 41 -27.12 1.50 -6.87
CA SER A 41 -26.73 0.62 -5.76
C SER A 41 -27.66 0.80 -4.57
N VAL A 42 -27.92 2.06 -4.17
CA VAL A 42 -28.83 2.38 -3.07
C VAL A 42 -30.27 2.00 -3.42
N LYS A 43 -30.73 2.24 -4.65
CA LYS A 43 -32.07 1.83 -5.11
C LYS A 43 -32.27 0.33 -4.99
N LYS A 44 -31.28 -0.48 -5.40
CA LYS A 44 -31.33 -1.95 -5.27
C LYS A 44 -31.41 -2.40 -3.81
N LEU A 45 -30.68 -1.75 -2.90
CA LEU A 45 -30.73 -2.04 -1.47
C LEU A 45 -32.07 -1.63 -0.85
N LYS A 46 -32.60 -0.45 -1.20
CA LYS A 46 -33.92 0.01 -0.75
C LYS A 46 -35.05 -0.90 -1.25
N ALA A 47 -34.96 -1.40 -2.48
CA ALA A 47 -35.94 -2.35 -3.02
C ALA A 47 -35.92 -3.69 -2.25
N ARG A 48 -34.77 -4.10 -1.70
CA ARG A 48 -34.69 -5.26 -0.80
C ARG A 48 -35.22 -4.93 0.59
N LEU A 49 -34.93 -3.73 1.10
CA LEU A 49 -35.38 -3.26 2.41
C LEU A 49 -36.91 -3.23 2.50
N ALA A 50 -37.60 -2.84 1.42
CA ALA A 50 -39.06 -2.80 1.35
C ALA A 50 -39.76 -4.17 1.55
N LYS A 51 -39.01 -5.28 1.55
CA LYS A 51 -39.54 -6.63 1.80
C LYS A 51 -39.51 -7.03 3.28
N TYR A 52 -38.96 -6.18 4.15
CA TYR A 52 -38.76 -6.47 5.57
C TYR A 52 -39.42 -5.38 6.43
N GLU A 53 -39.93 -5.76 7.60
CA GLU A 53 -40.44 -4.81 8.60
C GLU A 53 -39.28 -4.07 9.29
N ALA A 54 -39.56 -2.83 9.73
CA ALA A 54 -38.54 -1.86 10.15
C ALA A 54 -37.62 -2.33 11.29
N ASP A 55 -38.15 -3.13 12.23
CA ASP A 55 -37.43 -3.56 13.44
C ASP A 55 -36.87 -4.99 13.35
N THR A 56 -36.84 -5.56 12.15
CA THR A 56 -36.26 -6.88 11.94
C THR A 56 -34.74 -6.82 11.77
N PRO A 57 -33.97 -7.82 12.24
CA PRO A 57 -32.52 -7.85 12.04
C PRO A 57 -32.07 -7.69 10.57
N PRO A 58 -32.76 -8.27 9.56
CA PRO A 58 -32.46 -8.03 8.15
C PRO A 58 -32.64 -6.57 7.71
N ALA A 59 -33.66 -5.86 8.21
CA ALA A 59 -33.89 -4.46 7.88
C ALA A 59 -32.77 -3.56 8.44
N LEU A 60 -32.35 -3.80 9.68
CA LEU A 60 -31.22 -3.08 10.30
C LEU A 60 -29.90 -3.33 9.57
N ALA A 61 -29.64 -4.58 9.15
CA ALA A 61 -28.47 -4.93 8.34
C ALA A 61 -28.46 -4.21 6.98
N LEU A 62 -29.61 -4.14 6.30
CA LEU A 62 -29.77 -3.44 5.03
C LEU A 62 -29.60 -1.92 5.17
N ASN A 63 -30.14 -1.32 6.23
CA ASN A 63 -29.90 0.08 6.54
C ASN A 63 -28.40 0.37 6.75
N LYS A 64 -27.71 -0.47 7.53
CA LYS A 64 -26.25 -0.36 7.70
C LYS A 64 -25.49 -0.52 6.38
N GLN A 65 -25.94 -1.39 5.50
CA GLN A 65 -25.34 -1.57 4.17
C GLN A 65 -25.57 -0.36 3.26
N ILE A 66 -26.74 0.27 3.31
CA ILE A 66 -27.04 1.51 2.59
C ILE A 66 -26.10 2.62 3.05
N GLU A 67 -25.93 2.80 4.36
CA GLU A 67 -25.04 3.82 4.93
C GLU A 67 -23.57 3.55 4.54
N LYS A 68 -23.08 2.30 4.70
CA LYS A 68 -21.74 1.92 4.22
C LYS A 68 -21.54 2.22 2.73
N THR A 69 -22.57 1.98 1.91
CA THR A 69 -22.51 2.26 0.47
C THR A 69 -22.37 3.76 0.22
N LYS A 70 -23.20 4.60 0.85
CA LYS A 70 -23.09 6.06 0.73
C LYS A 70 -21.73 6.57 1.21
N THR A 71 -21.27 6.11 2.38
CA THR A 71 -19.95 6.47 2.93
C THR A 71 -18.83 6.11 1.96
N ARG A 72 -18.85 4.90 1.37
CA ARG A 72 -17.84 4.48 0.39
C ARG A 72 -17.79 5.42 -0.82
N PHE A 73 -18.93 5.72 -1.44
CA PHE A 73 -18.98 6.64 -2.59
C PHE A 73 -18.51 8.06 -2.20
N ALA A 74 -18.90 8.56 -1.02
CA ALA A 74 -18.45 9.85 -0.51
C ALA A 74 -16.94 9.88 -0.19
N THR A 75 -16.37 8.78 0.30
CA THR A 75 -14.92 8.66 0.54
C THR A 75 -14.15 8.66 -0.77
N TYR A 76 -14.58 7.90 -1.77
CA TYR A 76 -13.94 7.88 -3.10
C TYR A 76 -14.00 9.24 -3.81
N GLY A 77 -15.12 9.96 -3.69
CA GLY A 77 -15.23 11.33 -4.21
C GLY A 77 -14.31 12.32 -3.49
N ARG A 78 -14.21 12.23 -2.15
CA ARG A 78 -13.35 13.10 -1.33
C ARG A 78 -11.86 12.79 -1.44
N ALA A 79 -11.50 11.53 -1.64
CA ALA A 79 -10.12 11.11 -1.91
C ALA A 79 -9.60 11.59 -3.27
N GLY A 80 -10.45 12.25 -4.07
CA GLY A 80 -10.08 12.81 -5.36
C GLY A 80 -9.83 11.75 -6.41
N LEU A 81 -10.32 10.51 -6.26
CA LEU A 81 -10.13 9.45 -7.26
C LEU A 81 -10.62 9.90 -8.65
N LEU A 82 -9.96 9.41 -9.70
CA LEU A 82 -10.33 9.70 -11.08
C LEU A 82 -11.23 8.59 -11.62
N CYS A 83 -12.26 8.95 -12.38
CA CYS A 83 -13.25 8.04 -12.94
C CYS A 83 -13.26 8.12 -14.47
N GLY A 84 -13.43 6.97 -15.11
CA GLY A 84 -13.59 6.89 -16.55
C GLY A 84 -15.05 7.06 -17.00
N THR A 85 -15.29 6.80 -18.28
CA THR A 85 -16.64 6.76 -18.89
C THR A 85 -17.52 5.66 -18.29
N ASP A 86 -16.90 4.63 -17.71
CA ASP A 86 -17.55 3.56 -16.96
C ASP A 86 -18.08 4.03 -15.60
N GLY A 87 -17.63 5.17 -15.06
CA GLY A 87 -18.00 5.66 -13.74
C GLY A 87 -17.42 4.81 -12.60
N LEU A 88 -16.31 4.13 -12.82
CA LEU A 88 -15.56 3.44 -11.76
C LEU A 88 -14.28 4.21 -11.44
N PRO A 89 -13.78 4.18 -10.19
CA PRO A 89 -12.49 4.79 -9.87
C PRO A 89 -11.32 4.02 -10.50
N HIS A 90 -10.42 4.75 -11.17
CA HIS A 90 -9.15 4.29 -11.72
C HIS A 90 -8.00 4.81 -10.86
N LEU A 91 -6.97 3.99 -10.68
CA LEU A 91 -5.77 4.32 -9.92
C LEU A 91 -4.63 4.65 -10.88
N ILE A 92 -3.83 5.66 -10.53
CA ILE A 92 -2.65 6.04 -11.31
C ILE A 92 -1.39 5.52 -10.62
N SER A 93 -0.62 4.70 -11.31
CA SER A 93 0.58 4.02 -10.78
C SER A 93 1.89 4.46 -11.43
N ASP A 94 1.91 5.61 -12.09
CA ASP A 94 3.09 6.11 -12.83
C ASP A 94 4.14 6.82 -11.97
N GLY A 95 3.94 6.88 -10.65
CA GLY A 95 4.88 7.47 -9.70
C GLY A 95 4.71 8.98 -9.48
N ARG A 96 3.71 9.63 -10.08
CA ARG A 96 3.49 11.08 -9.85
C ARG A 96 3.08 11.38 -8.41
N TRP A 97 3.68 12.42 -7.82
CA TRP A 97 3.40 12.83 -6.44
C TRP A 97 1.97 13.32 -6.21
N SER A 98 1.33 13.91 -7.23
CA SER A 98 -0.07 14.36 -7.14
C SER A 98 -1.06 13.22 -6.91
N ARG A 99 -0.66 11.97 -7.17
CA ARG A 99 -1.45 10.74 -6.99
C ARG A 99 -0.71 9.67 -6.17
N ALA A 100 0.28 10.06 -5.37
CA ALA A 100 1.10 9.10 -4.61
C ALA A 100 0.27 8.20 -3.66
N GLY A 101 -0.89 8.68 -3.20
CA GLY A 101 -1.83 7.89 -2.39
C GLY A 101 -2.46 6.70 -3.11
N ASP A 102 -2.50 6.68 -4.44
CA ASP A 102 -3.13 5.62 -5.22
C ASP A 102 -2.28 4.33 -5.22
N PHE A 103 -0.94 4.47 -5.28
CA PHE A 103 -0.03 3.33 -5.41
C PHE A 103 1.30 3.49 -4.68
N VAL A 104 1.93 4.66 -4.73
CA VAL A 104 3.29 4.86 -4.19
C VAL A 104 3.33 4.67 -2.67
N PHE A 105 2.47 5.34 -1.90
CA PHE A 105 2.46 5.19 -0.45
C PHE A 105 2.06 3.78 0.01
N PRO A 106 0.98 3.15 -0.52
CA PRO A 106 0.69 1.76 -0.22
C PRO A 106 1.82 0.80 -0.62
N GLY A 107 2.50 1.05 -1.74
CA GLY A 107 3.62 0.25 -2.23
C GLY A 107 4.85 0.33 -1.32
N LEU A 108 5.22 1.53 -0.88
CA LEU A 108 6.31 1.72 0.10
C LEU A 108 5.98 1.08 1.44
N LEU A 109 4.73 1.21 1.91
CA LEU A 109 4.26 0.55 3.12
C LEU A 109 4.34 -0.98 2.98
N PHE A 110 3.93 -1.52 1.84
CA PHE A 110 4.04 -2.95 1.54
C PHE A 110 5.50 -3.41 1.59
N LEU A 111 6.40 -2.75 0.86
CA LEU A 111 7.83 -3.08 0.86
C LEU A 111 8.44 -2.99 2.26
N TYR A 112 8.03 -2.02 3.07
CA TYR A 112 8.49 -1.90 4.44
C TYR A 112 8.03 -3.08 5.30
N ILE A 113 6.77 -3.50 5.21
CA ILE A 113 6.23 -4.63 5.98
C ILE A 113 6.86 -5.94 5.52
N THR A 114 6.92 -6.21 4.22
CA THR A 114 7.50 -7.45 3.69
C THR A 114 9.01 -7.51 3.88
N GLY A 115 9.69 -6.36 3.79
CA GLY A 115 11.11 -6.24 4.09
C GLY A 115 11.38 -6.52 5.58
N TRP A 116 10.54 -6.02 6.49
CA TRP A 116 10.63 -6.34 7.91
C TRP A 116 10.47 -7.86 8.13
N ILE A 117 9.41 -8.46 7.60
CA ILE A 117 9.15 -9.91 7.74
C ILE A 117 10.34 -10.73 7.22
N GLY A 118 10.82 -10.41 6.00
CA GLY A 118 11.96 -11.10 5.39
C GLY A 118 13.24 -10.92 6.19
N TRP A 119 13.51 -9.72 6.69
CA TRP A 119 14.70 -9.41 7.48
C TRP A 119 14.73 -10.17 8.81
N VAL A 120 13.60 -10.22 9.51
CA VAL A 120 13.45 -10.96 10.76
C VAL A 120 13.62 -12.46 10.53
N GLY A 121 12.99 -13.00 9.48
CA GLY A 121 13.13 -14.39 9.10
C GLY A 121 14.58 -14.75 8.80
N ARG A 122 15.27 -13.93 7.99
CA ARG A 122 16.70 -14.11 7.70
C ARG A 122 17.55 -14.06 8.97
N GLY A 123 17.34 -13.06 9.85
CA GLY A 123 18.09 -12.91 11.09
C GLY A 123 17.93 -14.11 12.03
N TYR A 124 16.70 -14.63 12.14
CA TYR A 124 16.41 -15.84 12.91
C TYR A 124 17.14 -17.06 12.34
N LEU A 125 17.02 -17.31 11.03
CA LEU A 125 17.66 -18.44 10.36
C LEU A 125 19.19 -18.41 10.50
N LEU A 126 19.82 -17.24 10.32
CA LEU A 126 21.26 -17.07 10.51
C LEU A 126 21.72 -17.32 11.96
N SER A 127 20.85 -17.06 12.93
CA SER A 127 21.15 -17.32 14.34
C SER A 127 21.01 -18.80 14.69
N VAL A 128 19.98 -19.48 14.21
CA VAL A 128 19.76 -20.91 14.51
C VAL A 128 20.71 -21.82 13.74
N ALA A 129 21.17 -21.39 12.55
CA ALA A 129 22.19 -22.09 11.77
C ALA A 129 23.52 -22.29 12.54
N LYS A 130 23.81 -21.46 13.55
CA LYS A 130 25.00 -21.57 14.41
C LYS A 130 24.82 -22.50 15.61
N THR A 131 23.64 -23.08 15.78
CA THR A 131 23.34 -24.00 16.88
C THR A 131 23.67 -25.45 16.51
N SER A 132 23.75 -26.34 17.50
CA SER A 132 24.07 -27.76 17.28
C SER A 132 22.99 -28.51 16.48
N LYS A 133 21.73 -28.07 16.54
CA LYS A 133 20.58 -28.68 15.85
C LYS A 133 19.69 -27.61 15.20
N PRO A 134 20.08 -27.04 14.05
CA PRO A 134 19.31 -25.98 13.39
C PRO A 134 17.89 -26.41 13.00
N THR A 135 17.73 -27.63 12.47
CA THR A 135 16.44 -28.17 12.01
C THR A 135 15.41 -28.32 13.13
N GLU A 136 15.86 -28.63 14.35
CA GLU A 136 14.97 -28.71 15.51
C GLU A 136 14.41 -27.32 15.86
N LYS A 137 15.22 -26.27 15.73
CA LYS A 137 14.83 -24.88 16.01
C LYS A 137 13.98 -24.24 14.91
N GLU A 138 13.95 -24.84 13.72
CA GLU A 138 13.03 -24.44 12.65
C GLU A 138 11.63 -25.03 12.85
N ILE A 139 11.52 -26.25 13.39
CA ILE A 139 10.24 -26.91 13.71
C ILE A 139 9.70 -26.39 15.05
N ILE A 140 10.55 -26.34 16.07
CA ILE A 140 10.22 -25.86 17.41
C ILE A 140 10.88 -24.49 17.59
N LEU A 141 10.13 -23.46 17.22
CA LEU A 141 10.59 -22.07 17.28
C LEU A 141 11.02 -21.68 18.70
N ASP A 142 12.26 -21.22 18.79
CA ASP A 142 12.76 -20.49 19.95
C ASP A 142 12.08 -19.12 20.05
N VAL A 143 10.94 -19.09 20.76
CA VAL A 143 10.08 -17.90 20.87
C VAL A 143 10.83 -16.69 21.44
N PRO A 144 11.63 -16.79 22.52
CA PRO A 144 12.41 -15.66 23.02
C PRO A 144 13.37 -15.07 21.97
N LEU A 145 14.08 -15.93 21.23
CA LEU A 145 14.98 -15.49 20.17
C LEU A 145 14.21 -14.88 18.99
N ALA A 146 13.08 -15.46 18.60
CA ALA A 146 12.23 -14.93 17.53
C ALA A 146 11.70 -13.54 17.88
N VAL A 147 11.23 -13.32 19.12
CA VAL A 147 10.76 -12.01 19.59
C VAL A 147 11.88 -10.96 19.55
N LYS A 148 13.11 -11.34 19.91
CA LYS A 148 14.27 -10.46 19.82
C LYS A 148 14.53 -9.98 18.38
N PHE A 149 14.42 -10.86 17.39
CA PHE A 149 14.56 -10.45 15.98
C PHE A 149 13.34 -9.66 15.49
N MET A 150 12.12 -10.05 15.86
CA MET A 150 10.89 -9.33 15.51
C MET A 150 10.93 -7.86 15.93
N THR A 151 11.46 -7.56 17.13
CA THR A 151 11.54 -6.19 17.65
C THR A 151 12.70 -5.38 17.09
N SER A 152 13.79 -6.00 16.63
CA SER A 152 14.93 -5.30 16.01
C SER A 152 14.76 -5.06 14.50
N GLY A 153 13.82 -5.75 13.86
CA GLY A 153 13.58 -5.66 12.41
C GLY A 153 13.00 -4.34 11.89
N PHE A 154 12.59 -3.40 12.75
CA PHE A 154 12.01 -2.12 12.30
C PHE A 154 13.01 -1.27 11.50
N ALA A 155 14.30 -1.37 11.80
CA ALA A 155 15.36 -0.65 11.10
C ALA A 155 15.96 -1.44 9.92
N TRP A 156 15.22 -2.42 9.37
CA TRP A 156 15.72 -3.30 8.32
C TRP A 156 16.29 -2.58 7.09
N PRO A 157 15.77 -1.44 6.59
CA PRO A 157 16.33 -0.83 5.38
C PRO A 157 17.78 -0.36 5.59
N LEU A 158 18.06 0.19 6.78
CA LEU A 158 19.39 0.65 7.15
C LEU A 158 20.32 -0.54 7.44
N ALA A 159 19.85 -1.53 8.20
CA ALA A 159 20.63 -2.72 8.52
C ALA A 159 20.97 -3.54 7.26
N ALA A 160 20.01 -3.70 6.35
CA ALA A 160 20.21 -4.38 5.07
C ALA A 160 21.20 -3.62 4.19
N TRP A 161 21.14 -2.29 4.15
CA TRP A 161 22.11 -1.48 3.42
C TRP A 161 23.53 -1.61 4.01
N GLN A 162 23.65 -1.60 5.34
CA GLN A 162 24.94 -1.80 6.02
C GLN A 162 25.52 -3.18 5.70
N GLU A 163 24.74 -4.26 5.83
CA GLU A 163 25.18 -5.62 5.48
C GLU A 163 25.48 -5.80 3.99
N PHE A 164 24.77 -5.09 3.11
CA PHE A 164 25.07 -5.08 1.68
C PHE A 164 26.41 -4.40 1.42
N SER A 165 26.63 -3.22 2.01
CA SER A 165 27.87 -2.46 1.84
C SER A 165 29.09 -3.14 2.47
N SER A 166 28.90 -3.95 3.52
CA SER A 166 29.95 -4.75 4.15
C SER A 166 30.20 -6.10 3.47
N GLY A 167 29.40 -6.47 2.46
CA GLY A 167 29.50 -7.77 1.78
C GLY A 167 28.96 -8.96 2.57
N GLN A 168 28.23 -8.73 3.66
CA GLN A 168 27.65 -9.79 4.51
C GLN A 168 26.23 -10.21 4.08
N LEU A 169 25.59 -9.42 3.20
CA LEU A 169 24.23 -9.72 2.74
C LEU A 169 24.19 -10.87 1.72
N ILE A 170 25.21 -11.00 0.88
CA ILE A 170 25.25 -11.92 -0.27
C ILE A 170 26.37 -12.96 -0.04
N ALA A 171 26.07 -14.24 -0.26
CA ALA A 171 27.06 -15.32 -0.18
C ALA A 171 28.02 -15.29 -1.38
N SER A 172 29.25 -15.80 -1.20
CA SER A 172 30.19 -15.95 -2.32
C SER A 172 29.69 -17.01 -3.30
N ASN A 173 30.10 -16.90 -4.58
CA ASN A 173 29.80 -17.94 -5.57
C ASN A 173 30.43 -19.29 -5.19
N ASP A 174 31.53 -19.28 -4.44
CA ASP A 174 32.22 -20.51 -4.02
C ASP A 174 31.46 -21.27 -2.90
N ASP A 175 30.62 -20.56 -2.13
CA ASP A 175 29.83 -21.14 -1.04
C ASP A 175 28.54 -21.81 -1.54
N ILE A 176 28.16 -21.54 -2.80
CA ILE A 176 26.91 -22.02 -3.40
C ILE A 176 27.22 -23.10 -4.43
N THR A 177 26.81 -24.33 -4.12
CA THR A 177 26.95 -25.45 -5.08
C THR A 177 26.18 -25.17 -6.37
N VAL A 178 26.85 -25.32 -7.52
CA VAL A 178 26.25 -25.17 -8.85
C VAL A 178 26.29 -26.49 -9.60
N SER A 179 25.24 -26.79 -10.37
CA SER A 179 25.27 -27.93 -11.30
C SER A 179 26.20 -27.60 -12.48
N PRO A 180 26.75 -28.62 -13.18
CA PRO A 180 27.45 -28.40 -14.44
C PRO A 180 26.59 -27.56 -15.39
N ARG A 181 27.19 -26.53 -15.99
CA ARG A 181 26.55 -25.65 -16.99
C ARG A 181 26.62 -26.26 -18.38
#